data_AF-A0A535SK37-F1
#
_entry.id   AF-A0A535SK37-F1
#
_cell.length_a   1.000
_cell.length_b   1.000
_cell.length_c   1.000
_cell.angle_alpha   90.00
_cell.angle_beta   90.00
_cell.angle_gamma   90.00
#
_symmetry.space_group_name_H-M   'P 1'
#
loop_
_entity.id
_entity.type
_entity.pdbx_description
1 polymer ?
#
loop_
_entity_poly.entity_id
_entity_poly.type
_entity_poly.pdbx_seq_one_letter_code
_entity_poly.pdbx_strand_id
1 'polypeptide(L)' 'MAQNTISLWNFYKGWDVYQGHLVRAIEPLTAEQLELKLSPDLRSIGQIARHIIRTRAGWLNGLMGEGGPNVA' A
#
# COMPACT_ATOMS: atom_id res chain seq x y z
N MET A 1 33.40 -16.81 -0.60
CA MET A 1 32.41 -15.72 -0.47
C MET A 1 31.08 -16.36 -0.13
N ALA A 2 30.56 -16.17 1.09
CA ALA A 2 29.27 -16.75 1.46
C ALA A 2 28.15 -16.02 0.70
N GLN A 3 27.31 -16.74 -0.04
CA GLN A 3 26.09 -16.19 -0.60
C GLN A 3 25.17 -15.79 0.55
N ASN A 4 25.00 -14.48 0.77
CA ASN A 4 23.97 -14.00 1.68
C ASN A 4 22.63 -14.10 0.94
N THR A 5 21.89 -15.17 1.16
CA THR A 5 20.55 -15.32 0.59
C THR A 5 19.62 -14.36 1.29
N ILE A 6 19.39 -13.20 0.67
CA ILE A 6 18.37 -12.26 1.11
C ILE A 6 17.02 -12.95 0.94
N SER A 7 16.42 -13.39 2.05
CA SER A 7 15.07 -13.91 2.04
C SER A 7 14.09 -12.75 1.93
N LEU A 8 13.26 -12.77 0.89
CA LEU A 8 12.17 -11.80 0.72
C LEU A 8 11.20 -11.81 1.91
N TRP A 9 11.13 -12.93 2.65
CA TRP A 9 10.32 -13.03 3.87
C TRP A 9 10.62 -11.94 4.90
N ASN A 10 11.88 -11.52 5.02
CA ASN A 10 12.26 -10.47 5.95
C ASN A 10 11.66 -9.10 5.59
N PHE A 11 11.34 -8.88 4.31
CA PHE A 11 10.63 -7.68 3.83
C PHE A 11 9.11 -7.82 3.92
N TYR A 12 8.57 -9.03 3.76
CA TYR A 12 7.13 -9.29 3.82
C TYR A 12 6.59 -9.49 5.24
N LYS A 13 7.45 -9.81 6.22
CA LYS A 13 7.04 -10.09 7.60
C LYS A 13 6.22 -8.93 8.18
N GLY A 14 4.98 -9.23 8.56
CA GLY A 14 4.05 -8.27 9.19
C GLY A 14 3.28 -7.40 8.20
N TRP A 15 3.47 -7.58 6.89
CA TRP A 15 2.67 -6.87 5.88
C TRP A 15 1.19 -7.27 6.01
N ASP A 16 0.88 -8.55 6.18
CA ASP A 16 -0.46 -9.06 6.45
C ASP A 16 -1.12 -8.38 7.67
N VAL A 17 -0.37 -8.23 8.77
CA VAL A 17 -0.83 -7.55 9.99
C VAL A 17 -1.11 -6.08 9.71
N TYR A 18 -0.17 -5.38 9.07
CA TYR A 18 -0.32 -3.96 8.74
C TYR A 18 -1.46 -3.72 7.74
N GLN A 19 -1.65 -4.63 6.77
CA GLN A 19 -2.78 -4.61 5.86
C GLN A 19 -4.11 -4.74 6.62
N GLY A 20 -4.17 -5.65 7.61
CA GLY A 20 -5.33 -5.79 8.49
C GLY A 20 -5.63 -4.52 9.29
N HIS A 21 -4.62 -3.79 9.75
CA HIS A 21 -4.80 -2.49 10.40
C HIS A 21 -5.34 -1.43 9.45
N LEU A 22 -4.84 -1.36 8.22
CA LEU A 22 -5.33 -0.43 7.20
C LEU A 22 -6.81 -0.69 6.87
N VAL A 23 -7.19 -1.95 6.65
CA VAL A 23 -8.58 -2.31 6.35
C VAL A 23 -9.49 -1.90 7.51
N ARG A 24 -9.16 -2.30 8.75
CA ARG A 24 -9.96 -1.95 9.94
C ARG A 24 -10.12 -0.43 10.14
N ALA A 25 -9.12 0.36 9.77
CA ALA A 25 -9.18 1.81 9.90
C ALA A 25 -9.99 2.49 8.78
N ILE A 26 -9.99 1.92 7.58
CA ILE A 26 -10.56 2.57 6.38
C ILE A 26 -11.98 2.07 6.09
N GLU A 27 -12.26 0.78 6.28
CA GLU A 27 -13.55 0.14 6.02
C GLU A 27 -14.77 0.87 6.62
N PRO A 28 -14.74 1.36 7.88
CA PRO A 28 -15.92 2.01 8.46
C PRO A 28 -16.14 3.44 7.98
N LEU A 29 -15.23 4.03 7.20
CA LEU A 29 -15.29 5.44 6.82
C LEU A 29 -16.22 5.67 5.63
N THR A 30 -17.01 6.73 5.68
CA THR A 30 -17.81 7.18 4.54
C THR A 30 -16.92 7.86 3.47
N ALA A 31 -17.47 8.06 2.27
CA ALA A 31 -16.76 8.77 1.20
C ALA A 31 -16.35 10.19 1.62
N GLU A 32 -17.21 10.89 2.35
CA GLU A 32 -16.96 12.24 2.86
C GLU A 32 -15.82 12.23 3.89
N GLN A 33 -15.79 11.23 4.77
CA GLN A 33 -14.72 11.07 5.76
C GLN A 33 -13.37 10.72 5.10
N LEU A 34 -13.40 9.94 4.01
CA LEU A 34 -12.21 9.63 3.22
C LEU A 34 -11.63 10.86 2.51
N GLU A 35 -12.48 11.81 2.10
CA GLU A 35 -12.06 13.05 1.44
C GLU A 35 -11.77 14.21 2.42
N LEU A 36 -12.07 14.04 3.71
CA LEU A 36 -11.78 15.04 4.73
C LEU A 36 -10.28 15.35 4.82
N LYS A 37 -9.96 16.66 4.83
CA LYS A 37 -8.61 17.18 5.05
C LYS A 37 -8.58 18.03 6.32
N LEU A 38 -7.58 17.78 7.17
CA LEU A 38 -7.38 18.56 8.41
C LEU A 38 -6.75 19.94 8.14
N SER A 39 -6.07 20.10 6.99
CA SER A 39 -5.49 21.36 6.52
C SER A 39 -5.30 21.30 5.00
N PRO A 40 -5.33 22.43 4.26
CA PRO A 40 -5.24 22.43 2.79
C PRO A 40 -3.97 21.76 2.22
N ASP A 41 -2.87 21.79 2.98
CA ASP A 41 -1.56 21.25 2.64
C ASP A 41 -1.42 19.75 2.94
N LEU A 42 -2.39 19.14 3.64
CA LEU A 42 -2.38 17.72 3.95
C LEU A 42 -3.17 16.88 2.93
N ARG A 43 -2.75 15.63 2.77
CA ARG A 43 -3.54 14.62 2.05
C ARG A 43 -4.70 14.16 2.92
N SER A 44 -5.84 13.88 2.29
CA SER A 44 -6.95 13.18 2.95
C SER A 44 -6.60 11.72 3.25
N ILE A 45 -7.39 11.07 4.11
CA ILE A 45 -7.21 9.64 4.42
C ILE A 45 -7.31 8.79 3.14
N GLY A 46 -8.30 9.08 2.28
CA GLY A 46 -8.48 8.39 1.01
C GLY A 46 -7.32 8.62 0.03
N GLN A 47 -6.68 9.80 0.06
CA GLN A 47 -5.47 10.05 -0.73
C GLN A 47 -4.26 9.26 -0.22
N ILE A 48 -4.10 9.13 1.10
CA ILE A 48 -3.04 8.30 1.71
C ILE A 48 -3.26 6.82 1.37
N ALA A 49 -4.49 6.31 1.52
CA ALA A 49 -4.85 4.94 1.19
C ALA A 49 -4.55 4.61 -0.30
N ARG A 50 -5.00 5.47 -1.22
CA ARG A 50 -4.70 5.35 -2.66
C ARG A 50 -3.20 5.37 -2.94
N HIS A 51 -2.44 6.22 -2.25
CA HIS A 51 -0.99 6.28 -2.41
C HIS A 51 -0.32 4.94 -2.01
N ILE A 52 -0.70 4.35 -0.88
CA ILE A 52 -0.18 3.06 -0.42
C ILE A 52 -0.50 1.95 -1.43
N ILE A 53 -1.75 1.88 -1.91
CA ILE A 53 -2.19 0.87 -2.89
C ILE A 53 -1.40 1.00 -4.19
N ARG A 54 -1.32 2.21 -4.75
CA ARG A 54 -0.60 2.47 -6.00
C ARG A 54 0.88 2.10 -5.90
N THR A 55 1.54 2.43 -4.79
CA THR A 55 2.95 2.07 -4.59
C THR A 55 3.16 0.55 -4.58
N ARG A 56 2.27 -0.20 -3.92
CA ARG A 56 2.35 -1.67 -3.89
C ARG A 56 2.06 -2.30 -5.24
N ALA A 57 1.03 -1.82 -5.95
CA ALA A 57 0.73 -2.27 -7.30
C ALA A 57 1.90 -1.99 -8.26
N GLY A 58 2.51 -0.80 -8.16
CA GLY A 58 3.67 -0.42 -8.95
C GLY A 58 4.91 -1.27 -8.66
N TRP A 59 5.12 -1.71 -7.41
CA TRP A 59 6.20 -2.66 -7.09
C TRP A 59 5.95 -4.03 -7.70
N LEU A 60 4.73 -4.56 -7.60
CA LEU A 60 4.39 -5.83 -8.22
C LEU A 60 4.57 -5.77 -9.74
N ASN A 61 3.98 -4.76 -10.39
CA ASN A 61 4.05 -4.62 -11.85
C ASN A 61 5.45 -4.26 -12.37
N GLY A 62 6.04 -3.20 -11.85
CA GLY A 62 7.28 -2.64 -12.41
C GLY A 62 8.55 -3.31 -11.90
N LEU A 63 8.60 -3.71 -10.63
CA LEU A 63 9.82 -4.27 -10.00
C LEU A 63 9.83 -5.79 -9.99
N MET A 64 8.67 -6.44 -9.88
CA MET A 64 8.57 -7.91 -9.86
C MET A 64 8.11 -8.50 -11.19
N GLY A 65 7.68 -7.67 -12.15
CA GLY A 65 7.18 -8.11 -13.45
C GLY A 65 5.79 -8.76 -13.38
N GLU A 66 5.08 -8.59 -12.26
CA GLU A 66 3.79 -9.21 -11.98
C GLU A 66 2.63 -8.28 -12.40
N GLY A 67 1.84 -8.68 -13.39
CA GLY A 67 0.64 -7.95 -13.80
C GLY A 67 0.32 -8.12 -15.28
N GLY A 68 -0.96 -7.95 -15.64
CA GLY A 68 -1.41 -7.98 -17.04
C GLY A 68 -1.32 -6.60 -17.73
N PRO A 69 -1.58 -6.52 -19.05
CA PRO A 69 -1.55 -5.27 -19.82
C PRO A 69 -2.49 -4.16 -19.29
N ASN A 70 -3.40 -4.48 -18.38
CA ASN A 70 -4.37 -3.55 -17.79
C ASN A 70 -3.91 -2.91 -16.46
N VAL A 71 -2.66 -3.15 -16.02
CA VAL A 71 -2.15 -2.72 -14.71
C VAL A 71 -1.11 -1.57 -14.81
N ALA A 72 -1.00 -0.94 -15.97
CA ALA A 72 -0.10 0.20 -16.23
C ALA A 72 -0.70 1.55 -15.77
#